data_AF-A0A836D474-F1
#
_entry.id   AF-A0A836D474-F1
#
_cell.length_a   1.000
_cell.length_b   1.000
_cell.length_c   1.000
_cell.angle_alpha   90.00
_cell.angle_beta   90.00
_cell.angle_gamma   90.00
#
_symmetry.space_group_name_H-M   'P 1'
#
loop_
_entity.id
_entity.type
_entity.pdbx_description
1 polymer ?
#
loop_
_entity_poly.entity_id
_entity_poly.type
_entity_poly.pdbx_seq_one_letter_code
_entity_poly.pdbx_strand_id
1 'polypeptide(L)'
;MGGRVGFRGGFGRLLRTCRSGYSKEVAPSIRGAIILAKLSTVPLQRGYWGNKISKPHTIPCKVTGHCSSVLLRLIPAPRGTGIVSTPVPKKLLMMAAINDCYTSARGCTATLGNLAKATFDAIPKTYSCLTPDFWKESVFTKSPYQELTDHLVKTHTRVSVQRTQAPAVATT
;
A
#
# COMPACT_ATOMS: atom_id res chain seq x y z
N MET A 1 5.83 -24.34 12.43
CA MET A 1 6.95 -23.38 12.58
C MET A 1 6.70 -22.19 11.66
N GLY A 2 6.22 -21.09 12.23
CA GLY A 2 5.75 -19.93 11.47
C GLY A 2 6.88 -19.18 10.80
N GLY A 3 6.91 -19.23 9.46
CA GLY A 3 7.82 -18.45 8.64
C GLY A 3 7.62 -16.96 8.92
N ARG A 4 8.56 -16.36 9.65
CA ARG A 4 8.64 -14.92 9.90
C ARG A 4 8.95 -14.25 8.56
N VAL A 5 7.92 -13.85 7.82
CA VAL A 5 8.09 -13.09 6.56
C VAL A 5 8.41 -11.62 6.88
N GLY A 6 9.57 -11.38 7.48
CA GLY A 6 10.13 -10.05 7.69
C GLY A 6 11.16 -9.75 6.61
N PHE A 7 10.77 -9.05 5.55
CA PHE A 7 11.73 -8.47 4.61
C PHE A 7 12.41 -7.29 5.31
N ARG A 8 13.64 -7.49 5.80
CA ARG A 8 14.49 -6.46 6.42
C ARG A 8 15.59 -5.95 5.49
N GLY A 9 15.35 -5.90 4.17
CA GLY A 9 16.38 -5.46 3.21
C GLY A 9 15.84 -4.72 1.98
N GLY A 10 16.44 -3.57 1.70
CA GLY A 10 16.72 -3.05 0.35
C GLY A 10 15.60 -2.43 -0.48
N PHE A 11 14.43 -3.06 -0.60
CA PHE A 11 13.27 -2.53 -1.34
C PHE A 11 12.33 -1.81 -0.37
N GLY A 12 12.66 -0.55 -0.08
CA GLY A 12 12.12 0.18 1.06
C GLY A 12 10.60 0.36 1.07
N ARG A 13 9.94 -0.41 1.96
CA ARG A 13 8.76 0.01 2.74
C ARG A 13 7.44 0.10 1.97
N LEU A 14 6.94 -1.06 1.60
CA LEU A 14 5.65 -1.24 0.96
C LEU A 14 4.80 -2.09 1.93
N LEU A 15 3.73 -1.50 2.49
CA LEU A 15 2.91 -2.17 3.51
C LEU A 15 2.04 -3.26 2.86
N ARG A 16 2.16 -4.50 3.34
CA ARG A 16 1.28 -5.61 2.94
C ARG A 16 -0.15 -5.32 3.40
N THR A 17 -1.10 -5.51 2.50
CA THR A 17 -2.49 -5.12 2.76
C THR A 17 -3.26 -6.12 3.58
N CYS A 18 -4.35 -5.66 4.18
CA CYS A 18 -5.34 -6.49 4.86
C CYS A 18 -6.44 -6.91 3.87
N ARG A 19 -6.08 -7.61 2.78
CA ARG A 19 -7.09 -8.26 1.93
C ARG A 19 -7.45 -9.63 2.49
N SER A 20 -8.73 -9.81 2.78
CA SER A 20 -9.31 -11.11 3.13
C SER A 20 -9.67 -11.86 1.85
N GLY A 21 -9.08 -13.03 1.63
CA GLY A 21 -9.62 -14.02 0.71
C GLY A 21 -10.68 -14.86 1.42
N TYR A 22 -11.68 -15.33 0.67
CA TYR A 22 -12.64 -16.32 1.17
C TYR A 22 -12.61 -17.54 0.25
N SER A 23 -12.42 -18.71 0.84
CA SER A 23 -12.52 -20.01 0.19
C SER A 23 -12.93 -21.04 1.24
N LYS A 24 -13.46 -22.17 0.77
CA LYS A 24 -14.01 -23.22 1.65
C LYS A 24 -12.96 -23.83 2.58
N GLU A 25 -11.69 -23.84 2.16
CA GLU A 25 -10.57 -24.36 2.93
C GLU A 25 -9.62 -23.24 3.38
N VAL A 26 -9.02 -23.42 4.56
CA VAL A 26 -8.12 -22.43 5.18
C VAL A 26 -6.83 -22.25 4.40
N ALA A 27 -6.20 -23.34 3.95
CA ALA A 27 -4.91 -23.29 3.26
C ALA A 27 -4.94 -22.49 1.93
N PRO A 28 -5.87 -22.74 0.98
CA PRO A 28 -5.98 -21.92 -0.22
C PRO A 28 -6.42 -20.48 0.09
N SER A 29 -7.21 -20.24 1.14
CA SER A 29 -7.59 -18.88 1.56
C SER A 29 -6.37 -18.05 1.96
N ILE A 30 -5.47 -18.63 2.75
CA ILE A 30 -4.21 -17.96 3.16
C ILE A 30 -3.32 -17.69 1.96
N ARG A 31 -3.16 -18.67 1.05
CA ARG A 31 -2.36 -18.49 -0.17
C ARG A 31 -2.92 -17.37 -1.06
N GLY A 32 -4.24 -17.35 -1.27
CA GLY A 32 -4.93 -16.30 -2.03
C GLY A 32 -4.79 -14.92 -1.38
N ALA A 33 -4.95 -14.85 -0.05
CA ALA A 33 -4.78 -13.61 0.71
C ALA A 33 -3.35 -13.06 0.59
N ILE A 34 -2.32 -13.92 0.63
CA ILE A 34 -0.92 -13.51 0.44
C ILE A 34 -0.69 -12.93 -0.96
N ILE A 35 -1.23 -13.56 -2.00
CA ILE A 35 -1.10 -13.08 -3.39
C ILE A 35 -1.78 -11.71 -3.53
N LEU A 36 -3.02 -11.59 -3.05
CA LEU A 36 -3.75 -10.32 -3.05
C LEU A 36 -3.03 -9.22 -2.27
N ALA A 37 -2.41 -9.57 -1.14
CA ALA A 37 -1.64 -8.64 -0.33
C ALA A 37 -0.39 -8.13 -1.05
N LYS A 38 0.29 -8.99 -1.84
CA LYS A 38 1.42 -8.59 -2.68
C LYS A 38 1.01 -7.63 -3.80
N LEU A 39 -0.15 -7.86 -4.43
CA LEU A 39 -0.65 -7.00 -5.51
C LEU A 39 -1.07 -5.61 -5.05
N SER A 40 -1.57 -5.48 -3.82
CA SER A 40 -2.17 -4.24 -3.32
C SER A 40 -1.22 -3.39 -2.47
N THR A 41 0.06 -3.65 -2.56
CA THR A 41 1.04 -3.00 -1.70
C THR A 41 1.10 -1.50 -1.98
N VAL A 42 1.02 -0.68 -0.93
CA VAL A 42 0.92 0.80 -1.01
C VAL A 42 2.19 1.45 -0.47
N PRO A 43 2.68 2.54 -1.11
CA PRO A 43 3.79 3.30 -0.57
C PRO A 43 3.34 4.06 0.69
N LEU A 44 4.24 4.18 1.68
CA LEU A 44 4.03 5.02 2.86
C LEU A 44 5.04 6.17 2.96
N GLN A 45 4.55 7.40 3.17
CA GLN A 45 5.41 8.57 3.41
C GLN A 45 5.74 8.67 4.90
N ARG A 46 7.02 8.75 5.22
CA ARG A 46 7.52 8.97 6.59
C ARG A 46 8.06 10.39 6.73
N GLY A 47 7.88 10.96 7.90
CA GLY A 47 8.31 12.30 8.25
C GLY A 47 8.93 12.38 9.64
N TYR A 48 8.98 13.62 10.12
CA TYR A 48 9.50 14.01 11.42
C TYR A 48 8.38 14.67 12.21
N TRP A 49 8.41 14.55 13.54
CA TRP A 49 7.45 15.26 14.39
C TRP A 49 7.76 16.76 14.49
N GLY A 50 9.05 17.11 14.46
CA GLY A 50 9.54 18.48 14.51
C GLY A 50 10.88 18.58 13.77
N ASN A 51 11.99 18.58 14.52
CA ASN A 51 13.30 18.74 13.90
C ASN A 51 13.67 17.56 12.97
N LYS A 52 14.24 17.87 11.81
CA LYS A 52 14.63 16.92 10.75
C LYS A 52 15.99 16.25 11.04
N ILE A 53 16.22 15.81 12.28
CA ILE A 53 17.46 15.13 12.67
C ILE A 53 17.33 13.63 12.34
N SER A 54 18.38 13.01 11.80
CA SER A 54 18.47 11.56 11.48
C SER A 54 17.34 11.03 10.59
N LYS A 55 17.03 9.72 10.62
CA LYS A 55 16.09 9.08 9.66
C LYS A 55 14.62 9.39 10.01
N PRO A 56 13.72 9.57 9.03
CA PRO A 56 12.28 9.75 9.28
C PRO A 56 11.71 8.61 10.14
N HIS A 57 11.00 8.96 11.21
CA HIS A 57 10.57 8.02 12.26
C HIS A 57 9.05 7.94 12.44
N THR A 58 8.34 9.03 12.11
CA THR A 58 6.89 9.15 12.29
C THR A 58 6.20 9.49 10.97
N ILE A 59 4.92 9.85 11.01
CA ILE A 59 4.09 10.24 9.86
C ILE A 59 4.21 11.76 9.66
N PRO A 60 4.18 12.30 8.42
CA PRO A 60 4.32 13.74 8.19
C PRO A 60 3.15 14.59 8.70
N CYS A 61 1.91 14.09 8.61
CA CYS A 61 0.70 14.84 8.97
C CYS A 61 -0.28 13.97 9.74
N LYS A 62 -1.23 14.60 10.45
CA LYS A 62 -2.35 13.88 11.08
C LYS A 62 -3.27 13.37 9.98
N VAL A 63 -3.36 12.06 9.81
CA VAL A 63 -4.19 11.43 8.77
C VAL A 63 -5.30 10.59 9.38
N THR A 64 -6.45 10.57 8.71
CA THR A 64 -7.63 9.80 9.13
C THR A 64 -8.01 8.79 8.07
N GLY A 65 -8.03 7.52 8.44
CA GLY A 65 -8.57 6.42 7.64
C GLY A 65 -9.94 6.01 8.15
N HIS A 66 -10.80 5.58 7.23
CA HIS A 66 -12.18 5.25 7.53
C HIS A 66 -12.57 3.92 6.89
N CYS A 67 -13.21 3.03 7.67
CA CYS A 67 -13.82 1.82 7.16
C CYS A 67 -15.09 1.51 7.94
N SER A 68 -16.23 1.56 7.26
CA SER A 68 -17.57 1.35 7.82
C SER A 68 -17.88 2.31 8.98
N SER A 69 -17.94 1.85 10.23
CA SER A 69 -18.16 2.70 11.40
C SER A 69 -16.86 3.07 12.12
N VAL A 70 -15.73 2.50 11.70
CA VAL A 70 -14.43 2.67 12.35
C VAL A 70 -13.66 3.81 11.68
N LEU A 71 -13.31 4.82 12.48
CA LEU A 71 -12.43 5.91 12.09
C LEU A 71 -11.13 5.79 12.88
N LEU A 72 -10.01 5.65 12.18
CA LEU A 72 -8.68 5.59 12.78
C LEU A 72 -7.85 6.79 12.36
N ARG A 73 -7.38 7.54 13.35
CA ARG A 73 -6.54 8.72 13.17
C ARG A 73 -5.11 8.41 13.62
N LEU A 74 -4.17 8.61 12.71
CA LEU A 74 -2.75 8.55 12.98
C LEU A 74 -2.25 9.97 13.28
N ILE A 75 -1.49 10.11 14.35
CA ILE A 75 -0.97 11.38 14.85
C ILE A 75 0.54 11.23 15.00
N PRO A 76 1.33 12.20 14.50
CA PRO A 76 2.78 12.13 14.60
C PRO A 76 3.22 12.22 16.07
N ALA A 77 4.25 11.46 16.42
CA ALA A 77 4.75 11.32 17.78
C ALA A 77 6.25 11.62 17.87
N PRO A 78 6.75 12.12 19.00
CA PRO A 78 8.18 12.31 19.22
C PRO A 78 8.93 10.98 19.23
N ARG A 79 10.24 11.04 19.00
CA ARG A 79 11.10 9.86 19.04
C ARG A 79 11.09 9.16 20.38
N GLY A 80 11.07 7.83 20.33
CA GLY A 80 11.11 6.98 21.54
C GLY A 80 9.75 6.73 22.16
N THR A 81 8.67 7.27 21.56
CA THR A 81 7.29 7.00 21.98
C THR A 81 6.89 5.55 21.66
N GLY A 82 7.41 5.01 20.57
CA GLY A 82 6.94 3.74 20.02
C GLY A 82 5.54 3.85 19.42
N ILE A 83 4.99 2.69 19.04
CA ILE A 83 3.65 2.62 18.45
C ILE A 83 2.62 2.45 19.57
N VAL A 84 1.88 3.53 19.85
CA VAL A 84 0.78 3.53 20.83
C VAL A 84 -0.52 3.21 20.10
N SER A 85 -0.86 1.92 20.06
CA SER A 85 -2.10 1.43 19.45
C SER A 85 -2.56 0.09 20.00
N THR A 86 -3.76 -0.32 19.62
CA THR A 86 -4.25 -1.69 19.75
C THR A 86 -3.39 -2.67 18.93
N PRO A 87 -3.39 -3.98 19.24
CA PRO A 87 -2.42 -4.94 18.67
C PRO A 87 -2.50 -5.11 17.15
N VAL A 88 -3.67 -4.88 16.53
CA VAL A 88 -3.86 -5.01 15.07
C VAL A 88 -3.15 -3.87 14.32
N PRO A 89 -3.49 -2.58 14.53
CA PRO A 89 -2.76 -1.47 13.90
C PRO A 89 -1.28 -1.47 14.29
N LYS A 90 -0.92 -1.94 15.49
CA LYS A 90 0.48 -2.01 15.93
C LYS A 90 1.31 -2.88 15.00
N LYS A 91 0.79 -4.06 14.63
CA LYS A 91 1.43 -4.98 13.68
C LYS A 91 1.54 -4.35 12.29
N LEU A 92 0.49 -3.68 11.81
CA LEU A 92 0.49 -3.04 10.50
C LEU A 92 1.49 -1.88 10.42
N LEU A 93 1.51 -1.00 11.41
CA LEU A 93 2.44 0.14 11.47
C LEU A 93 3.90 -0.32 11.61
N MET A 94 4.12 -1.40 12.37
CA MET A 94 5.44 -2.04 12.47
C MET A 94 5.89 -2.65 11.14
N MET A 95 4.97 -3.27 10.39
CA MET A 95 5.24 -3.75 9.03
C MET A 95 5.51 -2.61 8.04
N ALA A 96 4.91 -1.44 8.26
CA ALA A 96 5.15 -0.24 7.47
C ALA A 96 6.45 0.50 7.86
N ALA A 97 7.19 0.01 8.87
CA ALA A 97 8.42 0.61 9.39
C ALA A 97 8.23 2.06 9.90
N ILE A 98 7.09 2.33 10.53
CA ILE A 98 6.86 3.50 11.38
C ILE A 98 7.30 3.12 12.79
N ASN A 99 8.16 3.94 13.38
CA ASN A 99 8.69 3.67 14.73
C ASN A 99 7.80 4.30 15.80
N ASP A 100 7.37 5.55 15.57
CA ASP A 100 6.65 6.35 16.57
C ASP A 100 5.35 6.88 15.97
N CYS A 101 4.22 6.56 16.59
CA CYS A 101 2.91 7.05 16.18
C CYS A 101 1.90 6.93 17.31
N TYR A 102 1.11 7.99 17.50
CA TYR A 102 -0.09 7.94 18.31
C TYR A 102 -1.27 7.56 17.43
N THR A 103 -2.11 6.66 17.92
CA THR A 103 -3.34 6.29 17.22
C THR A 103 -4.54 6.62 18.09
N SER A 104 -5.59 7.15 17.46
CA SER A 104 -6.91 7.27 18.09
C SER A 104 -7.93 6.61 17.17
N ALA A 105 -8.69 5.68 17.72
CA ALA A 105 -9.73 4.98 16.99
C ALA A 105 -11.09 5.32 17.60
N ARG A 106 -12.08 5.60 16.76
CA ARG A 106 -13.49 5.80 17.14
C ARG A 106 -14.38 4.84 16.37
N GLY A 107 -15.49 4.43 16.99
CA GLY A 107 -16.45 3.47 16.42
C GLY A 107 -16.26 2.04 16.93
N CYS A 108 -16.84 1.06 16.21
CA CYS A 108 -16.82 -0.35 16.62
C CYS A 108 -15.47 -1.04 16.30
N THR A 109 -14.46 -0.77 17.13
CA THR A 109 -13.10 -1.32 16.98
C THR A 109 -12.99 -2.81 17.30
N ALA A 110 -14.06 -3.45 17.77
CA ALA A 110 -14.13 -4.89 18.01
C ALA A 110 -13.97 -5.70 16.71
N THR A 111 -14.37 -5.13 15.56
CA THR A 111 -14.23 -5.78 14.26
C THR A 111 -12.81 -5.65 13.71
N LEU A 112 -12.00 -6.71 13.87
CA LEU A 112 -10.59 -6.72 13.46
C LEU A 112 -10.38 -6.36 11.99
N GLY A 113 -11.24 -6.87 11.10
CA GLY A 113 -11.14 -6.63 9.65
C GLY A 113 -11.34 -5.17 9.26
N ASN A 114 -12.32 -4.49 9.85
CA ASN A 114 -12.60 -3.08 9.56
C ASN A 114 -11.54 -2.17 10.16
N LEU A 115 -11.08 -2.47 11.39
CA LEU A 115 -9.98 -1.74 12.02
C LEU A 115 -8.68 -1.82 11.18
N ALA A 116 -8.37 -3.02 10.69
CA ALA A 116 -7.21 -3.24 9.83
C ALA A 116 -7.32 -2.47 8.50
N LYS A 117 -8.50 -2.50 7.87
CA LYS A 117 -8.78 -1.74 6.64
C LYS A 117 -8.75 -0.22 6.86
N ALA A 118 -9.30 0.29 7.94
CA ALA A 118 -9.23 1.72 8.29
C ALA A 118 -7.78 2.18 8.49
N THR A 119 -6.96 1.36 9.14
CA THR A 119 -5.51 1.63 9.29
C THR A 119 -4.83 1.66 7.93
N PHE A 120 -5.15 0.69 7.07
CA PHE A 120 -4.58 0.59 5.73
C PHE A 120 -4.99 1.77 4.84
N ASP A 121 -6.22 2.28 4.97
CA ASP A 121 -6.72 3.45 4.27
C ASP A 121 -6.08 4.77 4.73
N ALA A 122 -5.68 4.87 6.01
CA ALA A 122 -4.98 6.04 6.53
C ALA A 122 -3.57 6.22 5.92
N ILE A 123 -2.95 5.14 5.45
CA ILE A 123 -1.56 5.11 4.98
C ILE A 123 -1.33 5.75 3.61
N PRO A 124 -2.06 5.40 2.53
CA PRO A 124 -1.90 6.09 1.24
C PRO A 124 -2.19 7.58 1.37
N LYS A 125 -3.09 7.96 2.30
CA LYS A 125 -3.42 9.36 2.58
C LYS A 125 -2.23 10.16 3.10
N THR A 126 -1.17 9.51 3.58
CA THR A 126 0.08 10.20 3.94
C THR A 126 0.73 10.89 2.74
N TYR A 127 0.63 10.28 1.54
CA TYR A 127 1.12 10.88 0.30
C TYR A 127 0.14 11.88 -0.32
N SER A 128 -1.17 11.78 -0.02
CA SER A 128 -2.13 12.79 -0.48
C SER A 128 -1.98 14.12 0.26
N CYS A 129 -1.30 14.13 1.41
CA CYS A 129 -0.99 15.36 2.13
C CYS A 129 0.13 16.13 1.41
N LEU A 130 -0.23 17.24 0.77
CA LEU A 130 0.73 18.18 0.19
C LEU A 130 1.47 18.95 1.29
N THR A 131 2.62 18.44 1.70
CA THR A 131 3.58 19.20 2.52
C THR A 131 4.34 20.22 1.67
N PRO A 132 4.80 21.36 2.24
CA PRO A 132 5.53 22.39 1.49
C PRO A 132 6.75 21.89 0.71
N ASP A 133 7.37 20.80 1.17
CA ASP A 133 8.47 20.12 0.48
C ASP A 133 8.09 19.65 -0.96
N PHE A 134 6.80 19.45 -1.26
CA PHE A 134 6.28 19.00 -2.56
C PHE A 134 5.60 20.09 -3.40
N TRP A 135 5.69 21.37 -3.00
CA TRP A 135 5.09 22.45 -3.79
C TRP A 135 5.86 22.80 -5.07
N LYS A 136 7.09 22.29 -5.20
CA LYS A 136 7.86 22.46 -6.43
C LYS A 136 7.16 21.75 -7.58
N GLU A 137 7.06 22.42 -8.72
CA GLU A 137 6.45 21.85 -9.91
C GLU A 137 7.13 20.55 -10.33
N SER A 138 6.32 19.53 -10.63
CA SER A 138 6.83 18.25 -11.10
C SER A 138 7.21 18.34 -12.57
N VAL A 139 8.45 17.98 -12.90
CA VAL A 139 8.87 17.79 -14.29
C VAL A 139 8.26 16.48 -14.80
N PHE A 140 7.38 16.56 -15.79
CA PHE A 140 6.77 15.37 -16.39
C PHE A 140 7.77 14.67 -17.32
N THR A 141 8.20 13.48 -16.94
CA THR A 141 8.96 12.59 -17.81
C THR A 141 8.01 11.77 -18.69
N LYS A 142 8.50 11.24 -19.82
CA LYS A 142 7.72 10.32 -20.65
C LYS A 142 7.34 9.09 -19.84
N SER A 143 6.18 8.51 -20.16
CA SER A 143 5.76 7.29 -19.49
C SER A 143 6.62 6.11 -19.97
N PRO A 144 6.92 5.12 -19.10
CA PRO A 144 7.72 3.96 -19.49
C PRO A 144 7.06 3.15 -20.62
N TYR A 145 5.73 3.16 -20.70
CA TYR A 145 5.00 2.54 -21.81
C TYR A 145 5.29 3.23 -23.15
N GLN A 146 5.40 4.56 -23.14
CA GLN A 146 5.72 5.33 -24.33
C GLN A 146 7.17 5.13 -24.78
N GLU A 147 8.11 5.02 -23.83
CA GLU A 147 9.53 4.78 -24.16
C GLU A 147 9.77 3.35 -24.67
N LEU A 148 9.06 2.36 -24.11
CA LEU A 148 9.24 0.95 -24.42
C LEU A 148 8.22 0.42 -25.44
N THR A 149 7.50 1.30 -26.14
CA THR A 149 6.41 0.90 -27.07
C THR A 149 6.92 -0.10 -28.11
N ASP A 150 8.05 0.19 -28.77
CA ASP A 150 8.60 -0.66 -29.82
C ASP A 150 9.04 -2.05 -29.30
N HIS A 151 9.53 -2.10 -28.06
CA HIS A 151 9.92 -3.35 -27.41
C HIS A 151 8.70 -4.18 -26.99
N LEU A 152 7.67 -3.53 -26.47
CA LEU A 152 6.44 -4.17 -26.03
C LEU A 152 5.67 -4.76 -27.22
N VAL A 153 5.58 -4.07 -28.36
CA VAL A 153 4.91 -4.60 -29.56
C VAL A 153 5.59 -5.87 -30.07
N LYS A 154 6.92 -5.94 -30.00
CA LYS A 154 7.71 -7.10 -30.47
C LYS A 154 7.64 -8.29 -29.53
N THR A 155 7.64 -8.06 -28.21
CA THR A 155 7.71 -9.12 -27.20
C THR A 155 6.34 -9.57 -26.69
N HIS A 156 5.34 -8.67 -26.71
CA HIS A 156 4.00 -8.94 -26.24
C HIS A 156 3.08 -9.33 -27.41
N THR A 157 3.35 -10.49 -28.03
CA THR A 157 2.31 -11.17 -28.80
C THR A 157 1.20 -11.60 -27.83
N ARG A 158 0.02 -11.02 -27.98
CA ARG A 158 -1.16 -11.45 -27.21
C ARG A 158 -1.40 -12.93 -27.50
N VAL A 159 -1.31 -13.78 -26.48
CA VAL A 159 -1.71 -15.21 -26.50
C VAL A 159 -3.22 -15.39 -26.80
N SER A 160 -3.95 -14.38 -27.27
CA SER A 160 -5.40 -14.46 -27.43
C SER A 160 -5.97 -13.46 -28.45
N VAL A 161 -5.47 -13.42 -29.69
CA VAL A 161 -6.27 -12.93 -30.83
C VAL A 161 -5.86 -13.70 -32.10
N GLN A 162 -6.21 -14.99 -32.20
CA GLN A 162 -6.47 -15.57 -33.52
C GLN A 162 -7.85 -15.06 -33.96
N ARG A 163 -7.90 -13.80 -34.43
CA ARG A 163 -9.02 -13.37 -35.25
C ARG A 163 -8.76 -13.96 -36.61
N THR A 164 -9.40 -15.09 -36.90
CA THR A 164 -9.52 -15.63 -38.25
C THR A 164 -10.13 -14.53 -39.12
N GLN A 165 -9.29 -13.75 -39.78
CA GLN A 165 -9.73 -12.96 -40.92
C GLN A 165 -9.64 -13.90 -42.12
N ALA A 166 -10.80 -14.36 -42.58
CA ALA A 166 -10.90 -15.00 -43.87
C ALA A 166 -10.35 -14.03 -44.92
N PRO A 167 -9.53 -14.49 -45.89
CA PRO A 167 -9.10 -13.64 -46.99
C PRO A 167 -10.34 -13.20 -47.77
N ALA A 168 -10.50 -11.89 -47.96
CA ALA A 168 -11.48 -11.38 -48.92
C ALA A 168 -11.05 -11.85 -50.31
N VAL A 169 -11.76 -12.84 -50.84
CA VAL A 169 -11.66 -13.27 -52.23
C VAL A 169 -12.14 -12.10 -53.09
N ALA A 170 -11.24 -11.51 -53.86
CA ALA A 170 -11.61 -10.61 -54.95
C ALA A 170 -12.24 -11.46 -56.05
N THR A 171 -13.56 -11.38 -56.17
CA THR A 171 -14.30 -11.92 -57.31
C THR A 171 -14.58 -10.78 -58.28
N THR A 172 -13.95 -10.93 -59.45
CA THR A 172 -14.20 -10.31 -60.77
C THR A 172 -14.02 -8.81 -60.91
#